data_AF-A0AAF0R1J6-F1
#
_entry.id   AF-A0AAF0R1J6-F1
#
_cell.length_a   1.000
_cell.length_b   1.000
_cell.length_c   1.000
_cell.angle_alpha   90.00
_cell.angle_beta   90.00
_cell.angle_gamma   90.00
#
_symmetry.space_group_name_H-M   'P 1'
#
loop_
_entity.id
_entity.type
_entity.pdbx_description
1 polymer ?
#
loop_
_entity_poly.entity_id
_entity_poly.type
_entity_poly.pdbx_seq_one_letter_code
_entity_poly.pdbx_strand_id
1 'polypeptide(L)'
;MENVVALPSSISMLKGLVKLDVSFCSKLGSLSEKIGDLENLVKLDASYTQISQPPSSIICLNNLVFLSFEGLCLEDGGANGEEEDGILRT
;
A
#
# COMPACT_ATOMS: atom_id res chain seq x y z
N MET A 1 -7.55 -11.28 -16.76
CA MET A 1 -7.65 -10.14 -15.83
C MET A 1 -6.33 -9.41 -15.91
N GLU A 2 -6.33 -8.14 -16.30
CA GLU A 2 -5.09 -7.37 -16.46
C GLU A 2 -4.39 -7.24 -15.11
N ASN A 3 -3.10 -7.54 -15.09
CA ASN A 3 -2.27 -7.43 -13.89
C ASN A 3 -1.93 -5.94 -13.70
N VAL A 4 -2.72 -5.21 -12.92
CA VAL A 4 -2.43 -3.81 -12.60
C VAL A 4 -1.27 -3.78 -11.59
N VAL A 5 -0.08 -3.45 -12.06
CA VAL A 5 1.14 -3.37 -11.23
C VAL A 5 1.35 -1.95 -10.69
N ALA A 6 0.84 -0.94 -11.37
CA ALA A 6 0.91 0.46 -10.95
C ALA A 6 -0.36 1.21 -11.40
N LEU A 7 -0.80 2.19 -10.61
CA LEU A 7 -1.82 3.11 -11.08
C LEU A 7 -1.24 4.12 -12.08
N PRO A 8 -1.93 4.38 -13.21
CA PRO A 8 -1.46 5.35 -14.19
C PRO A 8 -1.55 6.78 -13.66
N SER A 9 -0.70 7.67 -14.18
CA SER A 9 -0.73 9.09 -13.84
C SER A 9 -2.03 9.79 -14.24
N SER A 10 -2.77 9.25 -15.21
CA SER A 10 -4.07 9.76 -15.64
C SER A 10 -5.15 9.69 -14.55
N ILE A 11 -4.92 8.98 -13.43
CA ILE A 11 -5.83 8.98 -12.28
C ILE A 11 -6.12 10.41 -11.78
N SER A 12 -5.13 11.32 -11.87
CA SER A 12 -5.27 12.72 -11.44
C SER A 12 -6.31 13.52 -12.23
N MET A 13 -6.73 13.03 -13.40
CA MET A 13 -7.79 13.65 -14.20
C MET A 13 -9.17 13.47 -13.56
N LEU A 14 -9.32 12.53 -12.61
CA LEU A 14 -10.55 12.30 -11.87
C LEU A 14 -10.74 13.33 -10.75
N LYS A 15 -10.86 14.61 -11.12
CA LYS A 15 -10.92 15.74 -10.16
C LYS A 15 -12.08 15.68 -9.18
N GLY A 16 -13.16 14.95 -9.50
CA GLY A 16 -14.29 14.72 -8.61
C GLY A 16 -14.21 13.43 -7.77
N LEU A 17 -13.09 12.71 -7.80
CA LEU A 17 -12.96 11.43 -7.10
C LEU A 17 -12.91 11.65 -5.59
N VAL A 18 -13.89 11.10 -4.87
CA VAL A 18 -13.99 11.22 -3.40
C VAL A 18 -13.44 9.97 -2.70
N LYS A 19 -13.56 8.81 -3.33
CA LYS A 19 -13.11 7.53 -2.77
C LYS A 19 -12.36 6.75 -3.85
N LEU A 20 -11.15 6.29 -3.52
CA LEU A 20 -10.37 5.37 -4.32
C LEU A 20 -10.17 4.09 -3.52
N ASP A 21 -10.70 2.99 -4.04
CA ASP A 21 -10.55 1.66 -3.46
C ASP A 21 -9.81 0.79 -4.48
N VAL A 22 -8.57 0.44 -4.14
CA VAL A 22 -7.72 -0.50 -4.87
C VAL A 22 -7.31 -1.66 -3.97
N SER A 23 -8.09 -1.90 -2.92
CA SER A 23 -7.84 -3.00 -2.00
C SER A 23 -7.86 -4.35 -2.72
N PHE A 24 -7.12 -5.32 -2.19
CA PHE A 24 -6.99 -6.67 -2.76
C PHE A 24 -6.40 -6.74 -4.17
N CYS A 25 -5.90 -5.63 -4.72
CA CYS A 25 -5.07 -5.63 -5.93
C CYS A 25 -3.67 -6.17 -5.58
N SER A 26 -3.56 -7.49 -5.41
CA SER A 26 -2.38 -8.17 -4.87
C SER A 26 -1.09 -8.05 -5.71
N LYS A 27 -1.17 -7.47 -6.91
CA LYS A 27 0.00 -7.18 -7.77
C LYS A 27 0.30 -5.69 -7.86
N LEU A 28 -0.56 -4.82 -7.33
CA LEU A 28 -0.37 -3.38 -7.34
C LEU A 28 0.75 -3.05 -6.36
N GLY A 29 1.90 -2.61 -6.90
CA GLY A 29 3.10 -2.31 -6.12
C GLY A 29 3.36 -0.82 -5.95
N SER A 30 2.70 0.03 -6.73
CA SER A 30 2.85 1.48 -6.60
C SER A 30 1.61 2.28 -7.00
N LEU A 31 1.47 3.43 -6.35
CA LEU A 31 0.58 4.50 -6.78
C LEU A 31 1.38 5.52 -7.59
N SER A 32 0.72 6.24 -8.49
CA SER A 32 1.36 7.35 -9.20
C SER A 32 1.64 8.51 -8.24
N GLU A 33 2.75 9.24 -8.46
CA GLU A 33 3.01 10.54 -7.82
C GLU A 33 1.99 11.63 -8.21
N LYS A 34 1.12 11.35 -9.17
CA LYS A 34 -0.03 12.20 -9.50
C LYS A 34 -1.25 11.99 -8.59
N ILE A 35 -1.19 11.06 -7.63
CA ILE A 35 -2.30 10.86 -6.70
C ILE A 35 -2.59 12.11 -5.87
N GLY A 36 -1.57 12.90 -5.53
CA GLY A 36 -1.72 14.16 -4.78
C GLY A 36 -2.55 15.24 -5.48
N ASP A 37 -2.80 15.10 -6.79
CA ASP A 37 -3.63 16.02 -7.58
C ASP A 37 -5.15 15.75 -7.39
N LEU A 38 -5.52 14.72 -6.62
CA LEU A 38 -6.91 14.36 -6.31
C LEU A 38 -7.44 15.17 -5.12
N GLU A 39 -7.68 16.45 -5.36
CA GLU A 39 -8.03 17.44 -4.33
C GLU A 39 -9.29 17.07 -3.52
N ASN A 40 -10.25 16.33 -4.09
CA ASN A 40 -11.50 15.95 -3.42
C ASN A 40 -11.44 14.56 -2.74
N LEU A 41 -10.29 13.90 -2.74
CA LEU A 41 -10.18 12.53 -2.21
C LEU A 41 -10.28 12.54 -0.68
N VAL A 42 -11.23 11.78 -0.16
CA VAL A 42 -11.51 11.63 1.27
C VAL A 42 -11.12 10.25 1.77
N LYS A 43 -11.24 9.21 0.93
CA LYS A 43 -10.86 7.84 1.26
C LYS A 43 -9.89 7.27 0.22
N LEU A 44 -8.76 6.75 0.68
CA LEU A 44 -7.86 5.90 -0.09
C LEU A 44 -7.66 4.57 0.62
N ASP A 45 -8.10 3.49 -0.01
CA ASP A 45 -7.90 2.11 0.47
C ASP A 45 -7.00 1.35 -0.49
N ALA A 46 -5.79 1.04 -0.04
CA ALA A 46 -4.82 0.23 -0.76
C ALA A 46 -4.38 -0.98 0.09
N SER A 47 -5.27 -1.43 0.99
CA SER A 47 -5.06 -2.64 1.79
C SER A 47 -4.94 -3.89 0.91
N TYR A 48 -4.21 -4.90 1.38
CA TYR A 48 -3.98 -6.16 0.67
C TYR A 48 -3.37 -5.99 -0.73
N THR A 49 -2.52 -4.96 -0.90
CA THR A 49 -1.71 -4.73 -2.10
C THR A 49 -0.22 -5.01 -1.81
N GLN A 50 0.64 -4.86 -2.83
CA GLN A 50 2.10 -4.91 -2.69
C GLN A 50 2.70 -3.50 -2.51
N ILE A 51 1.88 -2.47 -2.28
CA ILE A 51 2.35 -1.12 -2.01
C ILE A 51 2.99 -1.09 -0.63
N SER A 52 4.32 -1.08 -0.59
CA SER A 52 5.08 -1.03 0.67
C SER A 52 5.17 0.37 1.25
N GLN A 53 5.07 1.41 0.41
CA GLN A 53 5.15 2.81 0.81
C GLN A 53 4.22 3.69 -0.05
N PRO A 54 3.55 4.69 0.53
CA PRO A 54 2.83 5.69 -0.24
C PRO A 54 3.78 6.56 -1.08
N PRO A 55 3.30 7.13 -2.20
CA PRO A 55 4.05 8.14 -2.94
C PRO A 55 4.20 9.42 -2.11
N SER A 56 5.26 10.20 -2.38
CA SER A 56 5.56 11.42 -1.61
C SER A 56 4.44 12.48 -1.69
N SER A 57 3.78 12.56 -2.84
CA SER A 57 2.60 13.41 -3.09
C SER A 57 1.35 13.08 -2.25
N ILE A 58 1.36 11.97 -1.47
CA ILE A 58 0.25 11.64 -0.55
C ILE A 58 -0.04 12.79 0.43
N ILE A 59 0.97 13.58 0.77
CA ILE A 59 0.86 14.74 1.66
C ILE A 59 -0.02 15.87 1.09
N CYS A 60 -0.26 15.88 -0.22
CA CYS A 60 -1.07 16.89 -0.89
C CYS A 60 -2.58 16.58 -0.83
N LEU A 61 -2.98 15.41 -0.35
CA LEU A 61 -4.38 15.00 -0.22
C LEU A 61 -5.03 15.66 1.01
N ASN A 62 -5.27 16.97 0.92
CA ASN A 62 -5.72 17.81 2.04
C ASN A 62 -7.09 17.42 2.64
N ASN A 63 -7.94 16.71 1.87
CA ASN A 63 -9.26 16.27 2.32
C ASN A 63 -9.29 14.81 2.80
N LEU A 64 -8.14 14.13 2.84
CA LEU A 64 -8.07 12.71 3.17
C LEU A 64 -8.37 12.47 4.65
N VAL A 65 -9.36 11.62 4.91
CA VAL A 65 -9.80 11.23 6.27
C VAL A 65 -9.46 9.77 6.54
N PHE A 66 -9.41 8.93 5.51
CA PHE A 66 -9.07 7.52 5.62
C PHE A 66 -7.94 7.16 4.65
N LEU A 67 -6.91 6.51 5.19
CA LEU A 67 -5.76 6.00 4.46
C LEU A 67 -5.40 4.60 4.99
N SER A 68 -5.40 3.60 4.12
CA SER A 68 -4.90 2.26 4.46
C SER A 68 -3.93 1.73 3.41
N PHE A 69 -2.80 1.20 3.88
CA PHE A 69 -1.82 0.42 3.12
C PHE A 69 -1.53 -0.90 3.83
N GLU A 70 -2.48 -1.40 4.62
CA GLU A 70 -2.30 -2.65 5.36
C GLU A 70 -1.89 -3.77 4.40
N GLY A 71 -0.68 -4.27 4.55
CA GLY A 71 -0.13 -5.30 3.68
C GLY A 71 -0.86 -6.62 3.85
N LEU A 72 -0.65 -7.54 2.90
CA LEU A 72 -0.99 -8.94 3.12
C LEU A 72 -0.17 -9.45 4.32
N CYS A 73 -0.78 -9.60 5.49
CA CYS A 73 -0.25 -10.44 6.55
C CYS A 73 -0.24 -11.88 6.04
N LEU A 74 0.80 -12.24 5.29
CA LEU A 74 1.15 -13.64 5.12
C LEU A 74 1.75 -14.05 6.46
N GLU A 75 0.97 -14.75 7.28
CA GLU A 75 1.52 -15.52 8.39
C GLU A 75 2.62 -16.41 7.80
N ASP A 76 3.87 -16.03 8.02
CA ASP A 76 5.00 -16.88 7.70
C ASP A 76 4.90 -18.07 8.67
N GLY A 77 4.43 -19.20 8.16
CA GLY A 77 4.42 -20.44 8.90
C GLY A 77 5.87 -20.84 9.20
N GLY A 78 6.34 -20.57 10.42
CA GLY A 78 7.71 -20.88 10.80
C GLY A 78 8.09 -20.46 12.23
N ALA A 79 7.35 -20.94 13.23
CA ALA A 79 7.89 -21.03 14.57
C ALA A 79 8.92 -22.17 14.61
N ASN A 80 10.20 -21.85 14.46
CA ASN A 80 11.30 -22.70 14.86
C ASN A 80 12.41 -21.81 15.45
N GLY A 81 12.18 -21.42 16.71
CA GLY A 81 13.29 -21.14 17.60
C GLY A 81 14.02 -22.45 17.89
N GLU A 82 15.17 -22.63 17.26
CA GLU A 82 16.18 -23.55 17.76
C GLU A 82 17.11 -22.75 18.67
N GLU A 83 16.88 -22.95 19.97
CA GLU A 83 17.80 -22.63 21.05
C GLU A 83 18.98 -23.60 20.93
N GLU A 84 20.06 -23.22 20.25
CA GLU A 84 21.35 -23.90 20.44
C GLU A 84 22.08 -23.28 21.63
N ASP A 85 21.88 -23.92 22.78
CA ASP A 85 22.77 -23.88 23.93
C ASP A 85 24.16 -24.37 23.49
N GLY A 86 25.16 -23.49 23.56
CA GLY A 86 26.48 -23.73 22.99
C GLY A 86 27.58 -22.94 23.70
N ILE A 87 27.56 -22.88 25.03
CA ILE A 87 28.73 -22.47 25.79
C ILE A 87 29.81 -23.55 25.63
N LEU A 88 30.80 -23.33 24.76
CA LEU A 88 32.07 -24.06 24.85
C LEU A 88 32.95 -23.37 25.89
N ARG A 89 32.91 -23.92 27.12
CA ARG A 89 34.02 -23.87 28.07
C ARG A 89 35.03 -24.96 27.69
N THR A 90 36.23 -24.57 27.31
CA THR A 90 37.57 -24.97 27.83
C THR A 90 38.63 -24.49 26.86
#